data_AF-A0A842W2S0-F1
#
_entry.id   AF-A0A842W2S0-F1
#
_cell.length_a   1.000
_cell.length_b   1.000
_cell.length_c   1.000
_cell.angle_alpha   90.00
_cell.angle_beta   90.00
_cell.angle_gamma   90.00
#
_symmetry.space_group_name_H-M   'P 1'
#
loop_
_entity.id
_entity.type
_entity.pdbx_description
1 polymer ?
#
loop_
_entity_poly.entity_id
_entity_poly.type
_entity_poly.pdbx_seq_one_letter_code
_entity_poly.pdbx_strand_id
1 'polypeptide(L)'
;MNEQQTRKLKCKKFNVFAYLKRIWTGTSSKKEYLVYFVIVLAIYFTGVILAASVYPEEFSMREVYISYLGGYPNNPDGYMIYNTCEFIAGFLLIPHFVYLLRNIWPTAKLLNVITALFGIIGCIGFALIAIWHQGTPGDGHSITTWLAFGGFGGAAFFMFFLLIRKMMLKDSWPKWYTFLLLYGSTFAILITTLLLENYSDWFIALGLDPAYTSGKFMEWMYFFTVFDWLIFSVLVTPGLIKD
;
A
#
# COMPACT_ATOMS: atom_id res chain seq x y z
N MET A 1 -13.87 -33.62 30.87
CA MET A 1 -12.91 -33.37 29.77
C MET A 1 -11.52 -33.70 30.31
N ASN A 2 -10.85 -34.70 29.75
CA ASN A 2 -9.74 -35.39 30.41
C ASN A 2 -8.43 -34.57 30.30
N GLU A 3 -7.69 -34.41 31.40
CA GLU A 3 -6.45 -33.61 31.51
C GLU A 3 -5.37 -34.02 30.48
N GLN A 4 -5.46 -35.25 29.99
CA GLN A 4 -4.64 -35.79 28.90
C GLN A 4 -4.98 -35.23 27.50
N GLN A 5 -6.22 -34.80 27.24
CA GLN A 5 -6.57 -34.11 25.98
C GLN A 5 -6.06 -32.66 26.00
N THR A 6 -6.07 -32.01 27.17
CA THR A 6 -5.52 -30.65 27.35
C THR A 6 -4.00 -30.61 27.17
N ARG A 7 -3.26 -31.64 27.58
CA ARG A 7 -1.81 -31.78 27.36
C ARG A 7 -1.41 -32.20 25.93
N LYS A 8 -2.35 -32.73 25.13
CA LYS A 8 -2.12 -33.08 23.72
C LYS A 8 -2.32 -31.92 22.74
N LEU A 9 -2.71 -30.73 23.22
CA LEU A 9 -2.40 -29.45 22.55
C LEU A 9 -0.90 -29.12 22.66
N LYS A 10 -0.06 -30.15 22.51
CA LYS A 10 1.40 -30.08 22.39
C LYS A 10 1.73 -28.99 21.39
N CYS A 11 2.59 -28.06 21.81
CA CYS A 11 3.22 -27.05 20.97
C CYS A 11 3.54 -27.61 19.58
N LYS A 12 2.64 -27.39 18.63
CA LYS A 12 2.91 -27.68 17.23
C LYS A 12 4.02 -26.71 16.86
N LYS A 13 5.26 -27.19 16.71
CA LYS A 13 6.41 -26.35 16.37
C LYS A 13 6.01 -25.47 15.20
N PHE A 14 6.08 -24.15 15.39
CA PHE A 14 5.76 -23.19 14.35
C PHE A 14 6.77 -23.38 13.22
N ASN A 15 6.29 -23.84 12.06
CA ASN A 15 7.12 -23.99 10.87
C ASN A 15 7.02 -22.70 10.05
N VAL A 16 8.03 -21.83 10.20
CA VAL A 16 8.13 -20.54 9.52
C VAL A 16 8.05 -20.69 8.00
N PHE A 17 8.73 -21.68 7.42
CA PHE A 17 8.70 -21.91 5.97
C PHE A 17 7.31 -22.28 5.47
N ALA A 18 6.59 -23.14 6.20
CA ALA A 18 5.22 -23.49 5.86
C ALA A 18 4.28 -22.29 5.99
N TYR A 19 4.48 -21.43 6.99
CA TYR A 19 3.73 -20.18 7.17
C TYR A 19 3.99 -19.22 6.00
N LEU A 20 5.25 -18.92 5.70
CA LEU A 20 5.63 -18.04 4.59
C LEU A 20 5.15 -18.58 3.25
N LYS A 21 5.28 -19.89 3.00
CA LYS A 21 4.74 -20.51 1.78
C LYS A 21 3.24 -20.22 1.62
N ARG A 22 2.44 -20.36 2.68
CA ARG A 22 0.99 -20.05 2.62
C ARG A 22 0.72 -18.59 2.31
N ILE A 23 1.48 -17.67 2.91
CA ILE A 23 1.39 -16.22 2.63
C ILE A 23 1.66 -15.97 1.15
N TRP A 24 2.81 -16.43 0.64
CA TRP A 24 3.25 -16.22 -0.74
C TRP A 24 2.33 -16.88 -1.77
N THR A 25 1.64 -17.97 -1.43
CA THR A 25 0.65 -18.61 -2.31
C THR A 25 -0.77 -18.03 -2.16
N GLY A 26 -0.99 -17.08 -1.25
CA GLY A 26 -2.31 -16.51 -0.96
C GLY A 26 -3.30 -17.48 -0.30
N THR A 27 -2.80 -18.56 0.33
CA THR A 27 -3.62 -19.63 0.96
C THR A 27 -3.65 -19.55 2.48
N SER A 28 -3.11 -18.47 3.04
CA SER A 28 -3.15 -18.18 4.48
C SER A 28 -4.55 -17.75 4.93
N SER A 29 -4.86 -17.98 6.21
CA SER A 29 -6.07 -17.40 6.80
C SER A 29 -5.94 -15.86 6.88
N LYS A 30 -7.07 -15.16 6.85
CA LYS A 30 -7.10 -13.69 6.96
C LYS A 30 -6.34 -13.16 8.18
N LYS A 31 -6.46 -13.84 9.33
CA LYS A 31 -5.75 -13.47 10.57
C LYS A 31 -4.24 -13.60 10.42
N GLU A 32 -3.77 -14.73 9.88
CA GLU A 32 -2.34 -14.95 9.60
C GLU A 32 -1.81 -13.91 8.61
N TYR A 33 -2.61 -13.60 7.58
CA TYR A 33 -2.27 -12.64 6.55
C TYR A 33 -2.22 -11.20 7.08
N LEU A 34 -3.17 -10.80 7.94
CA LEU A 34 -3.16 -9.48 8.58
C LEU A 34 -1.91 -9.27 9.44
N VAL A 35 -1.48 -10.28 10.20
CA VAL A 35 -0.24 -10.19 11.00
C VAL A 35 0.96 -9.97 10.09
N TYR A 36 1.07 -10.74 9.01
CA TYR A 36 2.12 -10.54 8.01
C TYR A 36 2.09 -9.13 7.43
N PHE A 37 0.91 -8.68 6.99
CA PHE A 37 0.74 -7.39 6.36
C PHE A 37 1.10 -6.22 7.30
N VAL A 38 0.70 -6.29 8.58
CA VAL A 38 1.11 -5.31 9.60
C VAL A 38 2.63 -5.29 9.78
N ILE A 39 3.32 -6.43 9.74
CA ILE A 39 4.78 -6.48 9.80
C ILE A 39 5.40 -5.77 8.59
N VAL A 40 4.87 -5.98 7.38
CA VAL A 40 5.34 -5.30 6.16
C VAL A 40 5.19 -3.78 6.28
N LEU A 41 4.03 -3.31 6.75
CA LEU A 41 3.80 -1.89 7.00
C LEU A 41 4.75 -1.35 8.08
N ALA A 42 4.95 -2.10 9.16
CA ALA A 42 5.85 -1.72 10.24
C ALA A 42 7.30 -1.58 9.73
N ILE A 43 7.77 -2.47 8.86
CA ILE A 43 9.10 -2.36 8.22
C ILE A 43 9.20 -1.03 7.47
N TYR A 44 8.21 -0.71 6.62
CA TYR A 44 8.20 0.53 5.85
C TYR A 44 8.18 1.77 6.74
N PHE A 45 7.20 1.88 7.63
CA PHE A 45 7.03 3.07 8.48
C PHE A 45 8.17 3.24 9.50
N THR A 46 8.79 2.15 9.95
CA THR A 46 10.03 2.25 10.76
C THR A 46 11.15 2.90 9.94
N GLY A 47 11.30 2.51 8.67
CA GLY A 47 12.25 3.15 7.75
C GLY A 47 12.00 4.65 7.59
N VAL A 48 10.74 5.04 7.34
CA VAL A 48 10.32 6.46 7.25
C VAL A 48 10.65 7.22 8.53
N ILE A 49 10.20 6.73 9.69
CA ILE A 49 10.35 7.42 10.98
C ILE A 49 11.83 7.58 11.33
N LEU A 50 12.63 6.52 11.21
CA LEU A 50 14.05 6.58 11.52
C LEU A 50 14.79 7.53 10.58
N ALA A 51 14.53 7.44 9.26
CA ALA A 51 15.17 8.32 8.28
C ALA A 51 14.75 9.79 8.43
N ALA A 52 13.49 10.07 8.79
CA ALA A 52 13.02 11.41 9.10
C ALA A 52 13.62 11.95 10.41
N SER A 53 13.84 11.09 11.42
CA SER A 53 14.39 11.50 12.72
C SER A 53 15.86 11.93 12.68
N VAL A 54 16.59 11.49 11.65
CA VAL A 54 18.00 11.86 11.42
C VAL A 54 18.15 12.80 10.22
N TYR A 55 17.04 13.36 9.72
CA TYR A 55 17.09 14.33 8.63
C TYR A 55 17.84 15.59 9.09
N PRO A 56 18.77 16.16 8.29
CA PRO A 56 19.62 17.27 8.75
C PRO A 56 18.85 18.55 9.10
N GLU A 57 17.74 18.80 8.40
CA GLU A 57 16.83 19.92 8.65
C GLU A 57 15.61 19.44 9.45
N GLU A 58 14.84 20.35 10.04
CA GLU A 58 13.59 19.99 10.71
C GLU A 58 12.62 19.37 9.69
N PHE A 59 12.50 18.04 9.73
CA PHE A 59 11.67 17.32 8.78
C PHE A 59 10.20 17.71 8.93
N SER A 60 9.61 18.15 7.82
CA SER A 60 8.19 18.46 7.73
C SER A 60 7.60 17.92 6.44
N MET A 61 6.46 17.24 6.52
CA MET A 61 5.72 16.78 5.33
C MET A 61 5.24 17.92 4.43
N ARG A 62 5.25 19.16 4.94
CA ARG A 62 4.95 20.37 4.15
C ARG A 62 6.14 20.82 3.31
N GLU A 63 7.35 20.47 3.72
CA GLU A 63 8.59 21.04 3.19
C GLU A 63 9.49 20.01 2.51
N VAL A 64 9.30 18.72 2.79
CA VAL A 64 10.14 17.62 2.32
C VAL A 64 9.29 16.59 1.59
N TYR A 65 9.67 16.29 0.34
CA TYR A 65 9.14 15.15 -0.42
C TYR A 65 9.52 13.83 0.28
N ILE A 66 8.61 12.86 0.36
CA ILE A 66 8.92 11.56 0.97
C ILE A 66 10.07 10.87 0.23
N SER A 67 10.11 11.03 -1.09
CA SER A 67 11.15 10.48 -1.96
C SER A 67 12.55 11.09 -1.73
N TYR A 68 12.66 12.22 -1.02
CA TYR A 68 13.97 12.76 -0.59
C TYR A 68 14.55 12.04 0.64
N LEU A 69 13.75 11.27 1.40
CA LEU A 69 14.28 10.48 2.51
C LEU A 69 15.33 9.46 2.04
N GLY A 70 15.22 9.00 0.78
CA GLY A 70 16.12 8.05 0.16
C GLY A 70 17.36 8.65 -0.52
N GLY A 71 17.50 9.98 -0.56
CA GLY A 71 18.59 10.64 -1.25
C GLY A 71 19.78 10.97 -0.34
N TYR A 72 20.96 10.42 -0.65
CA TYR A 72 22.20 10.71 0.11
C TYR A 72 22.50 12.21 0.25
N PRO A 73 22.37 13.06 -0.79
CA PRO A 73 22.66 14.49 -0.65
C PRO A 73 21.73 15.22 0.34
N ASN A 74 20.52 14.70 0.52
CA ASN A 74 19.47 15.31 1.34
C ASN A 74 19.40 14.71 2.75
N ASN A 75 19.71 13.41 2.88
CA ASN A 75 19.59 12.65 4.12
C ASN A 75 20.78 11.67 4.29
N PRO A 76 22.02 12.16 4.47
CA PRO A 76 23.22 11.33 4.45
C PRO A 76 23.23 10.23 5.52
N ASP A 77 22.57 10.46 6.65
CA ASP A 77 22.52 9.50 7.76
C ASP A 77 21.33 8.53 7.65
N GLY A 78 20.20 8.99 7.08
CA GLY A 78 18.95 8.22 7.03
C GLY A 78 18.70 7.46 5.72
N TYR A 79 19.34 7.84 4.62
CA TYR A 79 18.96 7.34 3.28
C TYR A 79 19.06 5.81 3.14
N MET A 80 20.12 5.19 3.68
CA MET A 80 20.27 3.72 3.63
C MET A 80 19.17 3.01 4.39
N ILE A 81 18.74 3.57 5.53
CA ILE A 81 17.68 3.00 6.37
C ILE A 81 16.37 3.05 5.59
N TYR A 82 16.02 4.22 5.04
CA TYR A 82 14.82 4.41 4.23
C TYR A 82 14.80 3.46 3.02
N ASN A 83 15.84 3.50 2.18
CA ASN A 83 15.91 2.70 0.95
C ASN A 83 15.85 1.19 1.23
N THR A 84 16.53 0.72 2.28
CA THR A 84 16.50 -0.72 2.63
C THR A 84 15.10 -1.15 3.08
N CYS A 85 14.46 -0.36 3.94
CA CYS A 85 13.11 -0.64 4.41
C CYS A 85 12.07 -0.57 3.29
N GLU A 86 12.16 0.44 2.41
CA GLU A 86 11.27 0.60 1.25
C GLU A 86 11.44 -0.55 0.25
N PHE A 87 12.68 -0.90 -0.11
CA PHE A 87 12.96 -2.02 -1.00
C PHE A 87 12.37 -3.33 -0.46
N ILE A 88 12.65 -3.65 0.81
CA ILE A 88 12.13 -4.87 1.45
C ILE A 88 10.60 -4.83 1.49
N ALA A 89 10.00 -3.72 1.92
CA ALA A 89 8.55 -3.60 2.02
C ALA A 89 7.87 -3.75 0.65
N GLY A 90 8.40 -3.12 -0.41
CA GLY A 90 7.88 -3.26 -1.78
C GLY A 90 7.84 -4.71 -2.25
N PHE A 91 8.92 -5.47 -2.06
CA PHE A 91 8.92 -6.90 -2.36
C PHE A 91 7.95 -7.70 -1.49
N LEU A 92 7.89 -7.41 -0.19
CA LEU A 92 7.00 -8.10 0.74
C LEU A 92 5.52 -7.73 0.55
N LEU A 93 5.19 -6.69 -0.21
CA LEU A 93 3.82 -6.40 -0.63
C LEU A 93 3.33 -7.32 -1.76
N ILE A 94 4.20 -7.99 -2.52
CA ILE A 94 3.77 -8.88 -3.63
C ILE A 94 2.72 -9.94 -3.21
N PRO A 95 2.90 -10.68 -2.08
CA PRO A 95 1.89 -11.62 -1.58
C PRO A 95 0.49 -11.02 -1.35
N HIS A 96 0.37 -9.71 -1.19
CA HIS A 96 -0.92 -9.01 -1.08
C HIS A 96 -1.79 -9.20 -2.31
N PHE A 97 -1.23 -8.99 -3.49
CA PHE A 97 -1.99 -9.12 -4.72
C PHE A 97 -2.27 -10.58 -5.07
N VAL A 98 -1.41 -11.51 -4.64
CA VAL A 98 -1.70 -12.95 -4.71
C VAL A 98 -2.84 -13.34 -3.75
N TYR A 99 -2.85 -12.79 -2.54
CA TYR A 99 -3.93 -12.99 -1.57
C TYR A 99 -5.26 -12.44 -2.11
N LEU A 100 -5.29 -11.21 -2.64
CA LEU A 100 -6.48 -10.63 -3.26
C LEU A 100 -6.97 -11.48 -4.44
N LEU A 101 -6.06 -11.89 -5.33
CA LEU A 101 -6.38 -12.77 -6.47
C LEU A 101 -7.12 -14.03 -6.02
N ARG A 102 -6.67 -14.68 -4.94
CA ARG A 102 -7.27 -15.91 -4.42
C ARG A 102 -8.62 -15.69 -3.73
N ASN A 103 -8.75 -14.63 -2.94
CA ASN A 103 -9.94 -14.40 -2.11
C ASN A 103 -11.07 -13.68 -2.84
N ILE A 104 -10.77 -13.04 -3.97
CA ILE A 104 -11.75 -12.33 -4.80
C ILE A 104 -12.30 -13.23 -5.93
N TRP A 105 -11.57 -14.29 -6.30
CA TRP A 105 -12.02 -15.35 -7.22
C TRP A 105 -13.34 -16.01 -6.74
N PRO A 106 -14.25 -16.51 -7.61
CA PRO A 106 -14.13 -16.74 -9.07
C PRO A 106 -14.71 -15.67 -10.01
N THR A 107 -15.32 -14.60 -9.49
CA THR A 107 -16.00 -13.63 -10.36
C THR A 107 -14.97 -12.86 -11.21
N ALA A 108 -15.17 -12.85 -12.54
CA ALA A 108 -14.34 -12.10 -13.50
C ALA A 108 -12.84 -12.45 -13.50
N LYS A 109 -12.48 -13.72 -13.74
CA LYS A 109 -11.08 -14.22 -13.79
C LYS A 109 -10.08 -13.26 -14.43
N LEU A 110 -10.39 -12.72 -15.63
CA LEU A 110 -9.48 -11.81 -16.33
C LEU A 110 -9.22 -10.52 -15.53
N LEU A 111 -10.26 -9.84 -15.05
CA LEU A 111 -10.13 -8.62 -14.25
C LEU A 111 -9.34 -8.86 -12.97
N ASN A 112 -9.56 -10.00 -12.33
CA ASN A 112 -8.84 -10.36 -11.10
C ASN A 112 -7.34 -10.60 -11.38
N VAL A 113 -7.00 -11.28 -12.48
CA VAL A 113 -5.60 -11.47 -12.91
C VAL A 113 -4.95 -10.13 -13.28
N ILE A 114 -5.64 -9.27 -14.02
CA ILE A 114 -5.13 -7.94 -14.39
C ILE A 114 -4.91 -7.09 -13.13
N THR A 115 -5.87 -7.08 -12.19
CA THR A 115 -5.73 -6.41 -10.88
C THR A 115 -4.46 -6.85 -10.17
N ALA A 116 -4.23 -8.16 -10.08
CA ALA A 116 -3.05 -8.71 -9.42
C ALA A 116 -1.76 -8.36 -10.16
N LEU A 117 -1.75 -8.41 -11.49
CA LEU A 117 -0.59 -8.05 -12.32
C LEU A 117 -0.18 -6.59 -12.08
N PHE A 118 -1.13 -5.66 -12.18
CA PHE A 118 -0.88 -4.24 -11.93
C PHE A 118 -0.39 -3.98 -10.51
N GLY A 119 -0.97 -4.67 -9.52
CA GLY A 119 -0.52 -4.55 -8.14
C GLY A 119 0.91 -5.04 -7.92
N ILE A 120 1.30 -6.15 -8.57
CA ILE A 120 2.67 -6.66 -8.55
C ILE A 120 3.63 -5.68 -9.24
N ILE A 121 3.24 -5.09 -10.36
CA ILE A 121 4.00 -4.01 -11.01
C ILE A 121 4.16 -2.83 -10.04
N GLY A 122 3.10 -2.47 -9.31
CA GLY A 122 3.14 -1.45 -8.26
C GLY A 122 4.15 -1.76 -7.17
N CYS A 123 4.15 -2.99 -6.65
CA CYS A 123 5.12 -3.46 -5.66
C CYS A 123 6.57 -3.38 -6.16
N ILE A 124 6.81 -3.78 -7.41
CA ILE A 124 8.13 -3.73 -8.04
C ILE A 124 8.56 -2.28 -8.21
N GLY A 125 7.69 -1.42 -8.75
CA GLY A 125 7.96 0.02 -8.89
C GLY A 125 8.30 0.65 -7.54
N PHE A 126 7.52 0.35 -6.50
CA PHE A 126 7.73 0.86 -5.15
C PHE A 126 9.08 0.40 -4.57
N ALA A 127 9.46 -0.87 -4.76
CA ALA A 127 10.78 -1.33 -4.36
C ALA A 127 11.91 -0.64 -5.14
N LEU A 128 11.69 -0.31 -6.42
CA LEU A 128 12.69 0.33 -7.27
C LEU A 128 12.87 1.84 -6.99
N ILE A 129 11.89 2.51 -6.39
CA ILE A 129 12.03 3.91 -5.92
C ILE A 129 13.17 4.03 -4.91
N ALA A 130 13.39 3.00 -4.08
CA ALA A 130 14.52 2.94 -3.15
C ALA A 130 15.90 2.97 -3.83
N ILE A 131 15.98 2.58 -5.10
CA ILE A 131 17.20 2.63 -5.91
C ILE A 131 17.26 3.95 -6.68
N TRP A 132 16.14 4.31 -7.30
CA TRP A 132 15.98 5.53 -8.09
C TRP A 132 15.22 6.58 -7.30
N HIS A 133 15.80 7.04 -6.19
CA HIS A 133 15.20 8.07 -5.34
C HIS A 133 15.14 9.43 -6.07
N GLN A 134 14.37 10.36 -5.52
CA GLN A 134 14.28 11.71 -6.06
C GLN A 134 15.65 12.40 -5.98
N GLY A 135 16.08 13.02 -7.08
CA GLY A 135 17.40 13.66 -7.19
C GLY A 135 18.49 12.79 -7.83
N THR A 136 18.24 11.50 -8.07
CA THR A 136 19.14 10.68 -8.89
C THR A 136 19.08 11.15 -10.36
N PRO A 137 20.24 11.34 -11.05
CA PRO A 137 20.24 11.77 -12.44
C PRO A 137 19.49 10.82 -13.38
N GLY A 138 18.79 11.39 -14.36
CA GLY A 138 18.05 10.67 -15.39
C GLY A 138 16.57 10.39 -15.04
N ASP A 139 15.90 9.60 -15.87
CA ASP A 139 14.45 9.36 -15.77
C ASP A 139 14.06 8.19 -14.86
N GLY A 140 15.05 7.58 -14.19
CA GLY A 140 14.85 6.39 -13.36
C GLY A 140 13.79 6.61 -12.29
N HIS A 141 13.86 7.73 -11.56
CA HIS A 141 12.89 8.04 -10.51
C HIS A 141 11.47 8.13 -11.08
N SER A 142 11.27 8.96 -12.11
CA SER A 142 9.99 9.13 -12.79
C SER A 142 9.40 7.79 -13.25
N ILE A 143 10.20 6.95 -13.92
CA ILE A 143 9.75 5.63 -14.40
C ILE A 143 9.30 4.75 -13.21
N THR A 144 10.09 4.68 -12.13
CA THR A 144 9.74 3.85 -10.96
C THR A 144 8.50 4.36 -10.24
N THR A 145 8.32 5.68 -10.14
CA THR A 145 7.12 6.32 -9.62
C THR A 145 5.90 5.99 -10.47
N TRP A 146 6.02 6.04 -11.81
CA TRP A 146 4.95 5.60 -12.72
C TRP A 146 4.61 4.13 -12.56
N LEU A 147 5.60 3.25 -12.38
CA LEU A 147 5.36 1.83 -12.11
C LEU A 147 4.67 1.62 -10.76
N ALA A 148 5.10 2.32 -9.71
CA ALA A 148 4.54 2.21 -8.37
C ALA A 148 3.08 2.70 -8.34
N PHE A 149 2.87 3.98 -8.59
CA PHE A 149 1.56 4.62 -8.50
C PHE A 149 0.64 4.22 -9.64
N GLY A 150 1.16 4.04 -10.85
CA GLY A 150 0.38 3.50 -11.97
C GLY A 150 0.02 2.03 -11.79
N GLY A 151 0.91 1.22 -11.20
CA GLY A 151 0.64 -0.16 -10.84
C GLY A 151 -0.43 -0.28 -9.75
N PHE A 152 -0.26 0.42 -8.63
CA PHE A 152 -1.26 0.42 -7.55
C PHE A 152 -2.58 1.06 -7.99
N GLY A 153 -2.53 2.18 -8.73
CA GLY A 153 -3.71 2.83 -9.30
C GLY A 153 -4.45 1.93 -10.29
N GLY A 154 -3.72 1.23 -11.16
CA GLY A 154 -4.29 0.23 -12.06
C GLY A 154 -4.96 -0.92 -11.30
N ALA A 155 -4.31 -1.45 -10.26
CA ALA A 155 -4.90 -2.48 -9.40
C ALA A 155 -6.19 -1.98 -8.74
N ALA A 156 -6.17 -0.79 -8.15
CA ALA A 156 -7.34 -0.15 -7.56
C ALA A 156 -8.47 0.05 -8.57
N PHE A 157 -8.14 0.49 -9.79
CA PHE A 157 -9.10 0.68 -10.88
C PHE A 157 -9.74 -0.63 -11.33
N PHE A 158 -8.98 -1.70 -11.58
CA PHE A 158 -9.59 -2.97 -11.99
C PHE A 158 -10.36 -3.65 -10.85
N MET A 159 -9.90 -3.53 -9.61
CA MET A 159 -10.64 -3.99 -8.43
C MET A 159 -11.97 -3.25 -8.28
N PHE A 160 -12.03 -1.96 -8.63
CA PHE A 160 -13.24 -1.15 -8.56
C PHE A 160 -14.35 -1.75 -9.43
N PHE A 161 -14.06 -2.06 -10.70
CA PHE A 161 -15.04 -2.70 -11.60
C PHE A 161 -15.43 -4.09 -11.14
N LEU A 162 -14.48 -4.84 -10.55
CA LEU A 162 -14.77 -6.15 -10.01
C LEU A 162 -15.79 -6.06 -8.87
N LEU A 163 -15.59 -5.12 -7.94
CA LEU A 163 -16.48 -4.91 -6.79
C LEU A 163 -17.86 -4.41 -7.25
N ILE A 164 -17.93 -3.48 -8.19
CA ILE A 164 -19.20 -3.03 -8.80
C ILE A 164 -19.93 -4.21 -9.42
N ARG A 165 -19.24 -5.03 -10.22
CA ARG A 165 -19.84 -6.21 -10.84
C ARG A 165 -20.42 -7.15 -9.79
N LYS A 166 -19.69 -7.44 -8.71
CA LYS A 166 -20.18 -8.30 -7.62
C LYS A 166 -21.43 -7.71 -6.95
N MET A 167 -21.45 -6.40 -6.70
CA MET A 167 -22.64 -5.72 -6.17
C MET A 167 -23.84 -5.80 -7.12
N MET A 168 -23.63 -5.60 -8.44
CA MET A 168 -24.68 -5.71 -9.45
C MET A 168 -25.24 -7.13 -9.54
N LEU A 169 -24.38 -8.14 -9.37
CA LEU A 169 -24.78 -9.56 -9.28
C LEU A 169 -25.42 -9.91 -7.93
N LYS A 170 -25.50 -8.96 -7.00
CA LYS A 170 -26.05 -9.13 -5.66
C LYS A 170 -25.33 -10.22 -4.86
N ASP A 171 -24.02 -10.38 -5.07
CA ASP A 171 -23.19 -11.26 -4.25
C ASP A 171 -23.29 -10.85 -2.78
N SER A 172 -23.05 -11.80 -1.87
CA SER A 172 -23.07 -11.53 -0.42
C SER A 172 -22.02 -10.48 -0.01
N TRP A 173 -20.97 -10.33 -0.81
CA TRP A 173 -19.87 -9.37 -0.66
C TRP A 173 -19.43 -8.86 -2.05
N PRO A 174 -19.03 -7.58 -2.19
CA PRO A 174 -18.90 -6.55 -1.16
C PRO A 174 -20.24 -5.85 -0.85
N LYS A 175 -20.31 -5.19 0.31
CA LYS A 175 -21.42 -4.28 0.65
C LYS A 175 -21.08 -2.85 0.24
N TRP A 176 -22.07 -1.97 0.11
CA TRP A 176 -21.83 -0.56 -0.28
C TRP A 176 -20.87 0.17 0.67
N TYR A 177 -20.90 -0.11 1.98
CA TYR A 177 -19.97 0.50 2.92
C TYR A 177 -18.53 -0.01 2.74
N THR A 178 -18.33 -1.24 2.25
CA THR A 178 -17.01 -1.76 1.88
C THR A 178 -16.41 -0.92 0.75
N PHE A 179 -17.24 -0.54 -0.21
CA PHE A 179 -16.84 0.31 -1.32
C PHE A 179 -16.45 1.71 -0.84
N LEU A 180 -17.22 2.31 0.08
CA LEU A 180 -16.86 3.59 0.69
C LEU A 180 -15.57 3.53 1.50
N LEU A 181 -15.32 2.44 2.24
CA LEU A 181 -14.06 2.29 2.98
C LEU A 181 -12.85 2.17 2.04
N LEU A 182 -13.02 1.53 0.87
CA LEU A 182 -11.93 1.36 -0.10
C LEU A 182 -11.65 2.60 -0.93
N TYR A 183 -12.69 3.27 -1.41
CA TYR A 183 -12.57 4.34 -2.41
C TYR A 183 -12.98 5.71 -1.87
N GLY A 184 -13.55 5.80 -0.67
CA GLY A 184 -13.96 7.08 -0.09
C GLY A 184 -12.78 8.01 0.13
N SER A 185 -11.69 7.53 0.74
CA SER A 185 -10.46 8.33 0.91
C SER A 185 -9.79 8.62 -0.43
N THR A 186 -9.74 7.65 -1.35
CA THR A 186 -9.20 7.88 -2.70
C THR A 186 -9.95 8.98 -3.44
N PHE A 187 -11.29 8.93 -3.46
CA PHE A 187 -12.08 9.98 -4.11
C PHE A 187 -11.98 11.31 -3.39
N ALA A 188 -11.99 11.32 -2.06
CA ALA A 188 -11.81 12.55 -1.30
C ALA A 188 -10.48 13.22 -1.66
N ILE A 189 -9.37 12.46 -1.68
CA ILE A 189 -8.05 12.99 -2.00
C ILE A 189 -7.97 13.42 -3.47
N LEU A 190 -8.47 12.63 -4.42
CA LEU A 190 -8.51 13.02 -5.83
C LEU A 190 -9.31 14.31 -6.07
N ILE A 191 -10.47 14.45 -5.42
CA ILE A 191 -11.29 15.67 -5.50
C ILE A 191 -10.54 16.84 -4.86
N THR A 192 -9.96 16.65 -3.68
CA THR A 192 -9.17 17.68 -3.01
C THR A 192 -7.99 18.12 -3.86
N THR A 193 -7.23 17.19 -4.44
CA THR A 193 -6.10 17.57 -5.30
C THR A 193 -6.58 18.31 -6.55
N LEU A 194 -7.64 17.84 -7.21
CA LEU A 194 -8.21 18.54 -8.36
C LEU A 194 -8.65 19.96 -8.00
N LEU A 195 -9.29 20.15 -6.84
CA LEU A 195 -9.71 21.46 -6.36
C LEU A 195 -8.50 22.36 -6.05
N LEU A 196 -7.47 21.83 -5.37
CA LEU A 196 -6.30 22.61 -5.02
C LEU A 196 -5.43 22.94 -6.23
N GLU A 197 -5.31 22.06 -7.23
CA GLU A 197 -4.58 22.34 -8.48
C GLU A 197 -5.27 23.43 -9.31
N ASN A 198 -6.60 23.37 -9.44
CA ASN A 198 -7.34 24.30 -10.31
C ASN A 198 -7.77 25.60 -9.62
N TYR A 199 -7.80 25.63 -8.28
CA TYR A 199 -8.30 26.77 -7.51
C TYR A 199 -7.36 27.16 -6.34
N SER A 200 -6.06 26.83 -6.42
CA SER A 200 -5.07 27.17 -5.39
C SER A 200 -5.10 28.64 -4.98
N ASP A 201 -5.14 29.56 -5.95
CA ASP A 201 -5.20 31.01 -5.68
C ASP A 201 -6.40 31.41 -4.82
N TRP A 202 -7.56 30.76 -5.03
CA TRP A 202 -8.77 31.02 -4.24
C TRP A 202 -8.58 30.54 -2.80
N PHE A 203 -8.02 29.35 -2.60
CA PHE A 203 -7.76 28.84 -1.26
C PHE A 203 -6.70 29.67 -0.52
N ILE A 204 -5.64 30.10 -1.21
CA ILE A 204 -4.61 30.98 -0.65
C ILE A 204 -5.23 32.35 -0.27
N ALA A 205 -6.10 32.91 -1.12
CA ALA A 205 -6.83 34.14 -0.81
C ALA A 205 -7.76 34.01 0.40
N LEU A 206 -8.26 32.80 0.69
CA LEU A 206 -9.03 32.47 1.89
C LEU A 206 -8.17 32.16 3.13
N GLY A 207 -6.84 32.29 3.03
CA GLY A 207 -5.89 32.12 4.14
C GLY A 207 -5.32 30.71 4.28
N LEU A 208 -5.48 29.83 3.29
CA LEU A 208 -4.77 28.56 3.27
C LEU A 208 -3.26 28.81 3.08
N ASP A 209 -2.44 28.21 3.93
CA ASP A 209 -0.98 28.22 3.76
C ASP A 209 -0.59 27.56 2.41
N PRO A 210 0.14 28.24 1.52
CA PRO A 210 0.56 27.71 0.22
C PRO A 210 1.32 26.38 0.31
N ALA A 211 1.89 26.04 1.46
CA ALA A 211 2.54 24.75 1.66
C ALA A 211 1.59 23.56 1.46
N TYR A 212 0.29 23.72 1.75
CA TYR A 212 -0.73 22.68 1.54
C TYR A 212 -1.14 22.49 0.07
N THR A 213 -0.84 23.45 -0.81
CA THR A 213 -1.05 23.32 -2.26
C THR A 213 0.24 22.92 -2.98
N SER A 214 1.34 22.76 -2.25
CA SER A 214 2.63 22.37 -2.83
C SER A 214 2.64 20.91 -3.25
N GLY A 215 3.45 20.59 -4.27
CA GLY A 215 3.66 19.20 -4.70
C GLY A 215 4.21 18.28 -3.60
N LYS A 216 4.92 18.85 -2.60
CA LYS A 216 5.47 18.12 -1.45
C LYS A 216 4.36 17.52 -0.61
N PHE A 217 3.41 18.37 -0.19
CA PHE A 217 2.27 17.93 0.59
C PHE A 217 1.39 16.95 -0.20
N MET A 218 1.19 17.20 -1.50
CA MET A 218 0.40 16.31 -2.35
C MET A 218 1.03 14.92 -2.50
N GLU A 219 2.35 14.81 -2.60
CA GLU A 219 3.03 13.51 -2.64
C GLU A 219 2.71 12.67 -1.40
N TRP A 220 2.72 13.28 -0.20
CA TRP A 220 2.30 12.62 1.04
C TRP A 220 0.83 12.18 1.01
N MET A 221 -0.07 13.03 0.51
CA MET A 221 -1.50 12.69 0.40
C MET A 221 -1.72 11.51 -0.57
N TYR A 222 -1.02 11.50 -1.70
CA TYR A 222 -1.07 10.37 -2.64
C TYR A 222 -0.50 9.10 -2.03
N PHE A 223 0.62 9.21 -1.32
CA PHE A 223 1.23 8.11 -0.58
C PHE A 223 0.25 7.51 0.44
N PHE A 224 -0.38 8.33 1.30
CA PHE A 224 -1.37 7.87 2.27
C PHE A 224 -2.59 7.24 1.60
N THR A 225 -3.03 7.78 0.46
CA THR A 225 -4.14 7.19 -0.32
C THR A 225 -3.85 5.74 -0.73
N VAL A 226 -2.64 5.49 -1.24
CA VAL A 226 -2.22 4.15 -1.66
C VAL A 226 -2.17 3.20 -0.47
N PHE A 227 -1.57 3.64 0.65
CA PHE A 227 -1.46 2.83 1.86
C PHE A 227 -2.82 2.53 2.50
N ASP A 228 -3.69 3.53 2.59
CA ASP A 228 -5.07 3.36 3.04
C ASP A 228 -5.79 2.33 2.18
N TRP A 229 -5.69 2.45 0.85
CA TRP A 229 -6.30 1.49 -0.07
C TRP A 229 -5.76 0.07 0.13
N LEU A 230 -4.44 -0.11 0.26
CA LEU A 230 -3.81 -1.40 0.54
C LEU A 230 -4.27 -1.99 1.89
N ILE A 231 -4.39 -1.15 2.94
CA ILE A 231 -4.86 -1.56 4.27
C ILE A 231 -6.33 -1.99 4.20
N PHE A 232 -7.20 -1.12 3.68
CA PHE A 232 -8.62 -1.40 3.62
C PHE A 232 -8.92 -2.58 2.70
N SER A 233 -8.17 -2.82 1.63
CA SER A 233 -8.36 -3.97 0.75
C SER A 233 -8.15 -5.29 1.49
N VAL A 234 -7.18 -5.41 2.40
CA VAL A 234 -7.06 -6.59 3.28
C VAL A 234 -8.19 -6.65 4.28
N LEU A 235 -8.52 -5.53 4.93
CA LEU A 235 -9.52 -5.49 6.00
C LEU A 235 -10.92 -5.86 5.51
N VAL A 236 -11.27 -5.48 4.28
CA VAL A 236 -12.62 -5.73 3.75
C VAL A 236 -12.71 -7.00 2.92
N THR A 237 -11.60 -7.50 2.37
CA THR A 237 -11.61 -8.77 1.62
C THR A 237 -12.01 -9.91 2.55
N PRO A 238 -12.99 -10.77 2.16
CA PRO A 238 -13.37 -11.92 2.97
C PRO A 238 -12.17 -12.86 3.13
N GLY A 239 -12.14 -13.63 4.23
CA GLY A 239 -11.15 -14.72 4.32
C GLY A 239 -11.45 -15.80 3.29
N LEU A 240 -10.49 -16.71 3.08
CA LEU A 240 -10.62 -17.80 2.12
C LEU A 240 -11.96 -18.51 2.30
N ILE A 241 -12.76 -18.49 1.24
CA ILE A 241 -13.94 -19.33 1.12
C ILE A 241 -13.40 -20.76 1.12
N LYS A 242 -13.66 -21.49 2.20
CA LYS A 242 -13.41 -22.93 2.23
C LYS A 242 -14.51 -23.54 1.38
N ASP A 243 -14.17 -23.87 0.14
CA ASP A 243 -14.96 -24.78 -0.68
C ASP A 243 -15.09 -26.14 0.01
#